data_AF-A0A920K3I5-F1
#
_entry.id   AF-A0A920K3I5-F1
#
_cell.length_a   1.000
_cell.length_b   1.000
_cell.length_c   1.000
_cell.angle_alpha   90.00
_cell.angle_beta   90.00
_cell.angle_gamma   90.00
#
_symmetry.space_group_name_H-M   'P 1'
#
loop_
_entity.id
_entity.type
_entity.pdbx_description
1 polymer ?
#
loop_
_entity_poly.entity_id
_entity_poly.type
_entity_poly.pdbx_seq_one_letter_code
_entity_poly.pdbx_strand_id
1 'polypeptide(L)'
;MTILGTRKFLANLNYEHGRPEKIGVLLVNLGTPEAPTPTAVRPYLKEFLSDPRVVEIPRVIWWPILNFIILNIRPKKSAEKYASVWTEDGSPLMVNSIGQLEGLKRLLMEANKK
;
A
#
# COMPACT_ATOMS: atom_id res chain seq x y z
N MET A 1 -26.63 -18.43 11.46
CA MET A 1 -25.28 -18.78 11.98
C MET A 1 -24.50 -19.40 10.84
N THR A 2 -23.86 -18.56 10.02
CA THR A 2 -23.14 -18.99 8.81
C THR A 2 -21.70 -18.54 8.95
N ILE A 3 -20.80 -19.49 9.18
CA ILE A 3 -19.37 -19.23 9.34
C ILE A 3 -18.77 -19.08 7.93
N LEU A 4 -18.34 -17.86 7.61
CA LEU A 4 -17.67 -17.49 6.38
C LEU A 4 -16.24 -18.06 6.33
N GLY A 5 -15.97 -18.87 5.31
CA GLY A 5 -14.78 -18.77 4.46
C GLY A 5 -13.41 -19.01 5.12
N THR A 6 -13.05 -20.27 5.35
CA THR A 6 -11.64 -20.69 5.45
C THR A 6 -10.98 -20.49 4.08
N ARG A 7 -10.20 -19.41 3.89
CA ARG A 7 -9.27 -19.33 2.75
C ARG A 7 -8.24 -20.44 2.93
N LYS A 8 -8.46 -21.60 2.31
CA LYS A 8 -7.45 -22.65 2.15
C LYS A 8 -6.25 -22.03 1.44
N PHE A 9 -5.07 -22.19 2.03
CA PHE A 9 -3.81 -21.92 1.36
C PHE A 9 -3.76 -22.86 0.14
N LEU A 10 -3.86 -22.30 -1.06
CA LEU A 10 -3.66 -23.05 -2.29
C LEU A 10 -2.15 -23.24 -2.46
N ALA A 11 -1.64 -24.34 -1.92
CA ALA A 11 -0.32 -24.82 -2.30
C ALA A 11 -0.28 -24.88 -3.84
N ASN A 12 0.80 -24.39 -4.44
CA ASN A 12 0.94 -24.36 -5.89
C ASN A 12 0.97 -25.82 -6.39
N LEU A 13 -0.18 -26.35 -6.81
CA LEU A 13 -0.35 -27.76 -7.18
C LEU A 13 0.50 -28.16 -8.39
N ASN A 14 0.99 -27.17 -9.16
CA ASN A 14 1.93 -27.36 -10.29
C ASN A 14 3.41 -27.30 -9.83
N TYR A 15 3.65 -27.87 -8.64
CA TYR A 15 4.88 -28.25 -7.94
C TYR A 15 5.91 -29.09 -8.73
N GLU A 16 6.40 -28.79 -9.94
CA GLU A 16 7.46 -29.65 -10.56
C GLU A 16 8.80 -29.55 -9.81
N HIS A 17 9.38 -30.69 -9.42
CA HIS A 17 10.71 -30.74 -8.81
C HIS A 17 11.78 -30.56 -9.90
N GLY A 18 12.83 -29.77 -9.63
CA GLY A 18 13.94 -29.54 -10.57
C GLY A 18 13.78 -28.32 -11.49
N ARG A 19 12.76 -27.48 -11.30
CA ARG A 19 12.73 -26.16 -11.98
C ARG A 19 13.85 -25.28 -11.45
N PRO A 20 14.46 -24.43 -12.31
CA PRO A 20 15.42 -23.45 -11.84
C PRO A 20 14.77 -22.52 -10.81
N GLU A 21 15.47 -22.30 -9.71
CA GLU A 21 15.02 -21.39 -8.66
C GLU A 21 14.82 -19.99 -9.23
N LYS A 22 13.68 -19.37 -8.91
CA LYS A 22 13.37 -17.99 -9.32
C LYS A 22 13.39 -17.10 -8.10
N ILE A 23 14.16 -16.02 -8.19
CA ILE A 23 14.19 -14.98 -7.16
C ILE A 23 13.01 -14.04 -7.40
N GLY A 24 12.08 -13.99 -6.44
CA GLY A 24 11.04 -12.97 -6.40
C GLY A 24 11.50 -11.79 -5.54
N VAL A 25 11.42 -10.58 -6.07
CA VAL A 25 11.72 -9.35 -5.31
C VAL A 25 10.44 -8.53 -5.14
N LEU A 26 10.15 -8.16 -3.90
CA LEU A 26 8.97 -7.35 -3.55
C LEU A 26 9.41 -5.99 -3.04
N LEU A 27 9.05 -4.92 -3.76
CA LEU A 27 9.22 -3.54 -3.33
C LEU A 27 7.96 -3.12 -2.58
N VAL A 28 8.10 -2.81 -1.29
CA VAL A 28 6.99 -2.42 -0.42
C VAL A 28 7.15 -1.00 0.07
N ASN A 29 6.04 -0.27 0.13
CA ASN A 29 5.96 1.07 0.70
C ASN A 29 4.56 1.26 1.31
N LEU A 30 4.38 2.32 2.11
CA LEU A 30 3.10 2.69 2.72
C LEU A 30 2.05 3.15 1.69
N GLY A 31 2.49 3.47 0.48
CA GLY A 31 1.64 4.00 -0.57
C GLY A 31 1.30 5.47 -0.40
N THR A 32 0.47 5.96 -1.32
CA THR A 32 0.06 7.36 -1.45
C THR A 32 -1.43 7.37 -1.82
N PRO A 33 -2.20 8.42 -1.48
CA PRO A 33 -3.54 8.58 -2.04
C PRO A 33 -3.50 8.60 -3.57
N GLU A 34 -4.62 8.25 -4.21
CA GLU A 34 -4.79 8.26 -5.67
C GLU A 34 -4.71 9.67 -6.25
N ALA A 35 -5.18 10.67 -5.51
CA ALA A 35 -5.18 12.07 -5.91
C ALA A 35 -4.98 12.98 -4.68
N PRO A 36 -4.52 14.24 -4.85
CA PRO A 36 -4.34 15.20 -3.77
C PRO A 36 -5.67 15.88 -3.40
N THR A 37 -6.78 15.13 -3.43
CA THR A 37 -8.12 15.62 -3.14
C THR A 37 -8.63 15.04 -1.82
N PRO A 38 -9.47 15.76 -1.06
CA PRO A 38 -10.02 15.24 0.20
C PRO A 38 -10.76 13.90 0.02
N THR A 39 -11.40 13.69 -1.13
CA THR A 39 -12.13 12.46 -1.47
C THR A 39 -11.21 11.25 -1.62
N ALA A 40 -10.04 11.41 -2.27
CA ALA A 40 -9.05 10.35 -2.42
C ALA A 40 -8.19 10.15 -1.15
N VAL A 41 -7.95 11.20 -0.38
CA VAL A 41 -7.16 11.14 0.86
C VAL A 41 -7.92 10.46 1.99
N ARG A 42 -9.26 10.59 2.06
CA ARG A 42 -10.08 9.99 3.12
C ARG A 42 -9.97 8.46 3.20
N PRO A 43 -10.16 7.67 2.12
CA PRO A 43 -10.01 6.21 2.17
C PRO A 43 -8.57 5.80 2.52
N TYR A 44 -7.56 6.47 1.95
CA TYR A 44 -6.15 6.24 2.29
C TYR A 44 -5.87 6.44 3.79
N LEU A 45 -6.31 7.56 4.37
CA LEU A 45 -6.15 7.82 5.81
C LEU A 45 -6.91 6.81 6.67
N LYS A 46 -8.08 6.36 6.22
CA LYS A 46 -8.85 5.35 6.94
C LYS A 46 -8.09 4.03 7.01
N GLU A 47 -7.53 3.56 5.89
CA GLU A 47 -6.73 2.34 5.87
C GLU A 47 -5.47 2.47 6.72
N PHE A 48 -4.71 3.55 6.52
CA PHE A 48 -3.46 3.81 7.25
C PHE A 48 -3.67 3.90 8.77
N LEU A 49 -4.70 4.62 9.22
CA LEU A 49 -4.97 4.81 10.65
C LEU A 49 -5.79 3.66 11.28
N SER A 50 -6.34 2.75 10.49
CA SER A 50 -6.99 1.55 11.04
C SER A 50 -6.00 0.45 11.42
N ASP A 51 -4.74 0.55 10.96
CA ASP A 51 -3.72 -0.44 11.25
C ASP A 51 -3.28 -0.35 12.73
N PRO A 52 -3.43 -1.44 13.52
CA PRO A 52 -2.97 -1.47 14.91
C PRO A 52 -1.44 -1.32 15.06
N ARG A 53 -0.67 -1.47 13.98
CA ARG A 53 0.78 -1.20 13.97
C ARG A 53 1.11 0.28 13.86
N VAL A 54 0.16 1.10 13.39
CA VAL A 54 0.31 2.56 13.29
C VAL A 54 -0.28 3.24 14.52
N VAL A 55 -1.34 2.67 15.10
CA VAL A 55 -2.01 3.21 16.28
C VAL A 55 -2.20 2.12 17.35
N GLU A 56 -1.53 2.31 18.49
CA GLU A 56 -1.50 1.33 19.60
C GLU A 56 -2.72 1.39 20.54
N ILE A 57 -3.69 2.27 20.28
CA ILE A 57 -4.90 2.47 21.10
C ILE A 57 -5.87 1.30 20.88
N PRO A 58 -6.57 0.79 21.93
CA PRO A 58 -7.58 -0.26 21.78
C PRO A 58 -8.62 0.08 20.70
N ARG A 59 -8.84 -0.88 19.78
CA ARG A 59 -9.67 -0.68 18.57
C ARG A 59 -11.08 -0.16 18.86
N VAL A 60 -11.68 -0.56 19.99
CA VAL A 60 -13.03 -0.14 20.39
C VAL A 60 -13.10 1.36 20.65
N ILE A 61 -12.05 1.93 21.24
CA ILE A 61 -11.95 3.36 21.55
C ILE A 61 -11.48 4.13 20.32
N TRP A 62 -10.55 3.55 19.55
CA TRP A 62 -10.01 4.21 18.36
C TRP A 62 -11.02 4.32 17.23
N TRP A 63 -11.87 3.31 17.03
CA TRP A 63 -12.86 3.30 15.96
C TRP A 63 -13.79 4.53 15.93
N PRO A 64 -14.43 4.96 17.05
CA PRO A 64 -15.26 6.15 17.03
C PRO A 64 -14.42 7.43 16.81
N ILE A 65 -13.22 7.51 17.38
CA ILE A 65 -12.32 8.67 17.19
C ILE A 65 -11.95 8.81 15.71
N LEU A 66 -11.57 7.70 15.07
CA LEU A 66 -11.22 7.65 13.66
C LEU A 66 -12.40 8.07 12.78
N ASN A 67 -13.56 7.44 12.95
CA ASN A 67 -14.69 7.61 12.03
C ASN A 67 -15.49 8.90 12.25
N PHE A 68 -15.60 9.40 13.49
CA PHE A 68 -16.40 10.60 13.79
C PHE A 68 -15.59 11.90 13.86
N ILE A 69 -14.31 11.83 14.22
CA ILE A 69 -13.48 13.04 14.42
C ILE A 69 -12.44 13.14 13.30
N ILE A 70 -11.55 12.15 13.19
CA ILE A 70 -10.36 12.27 12.33
C ILE A 70 -10.74 12.30 10.86
N LEU A 71 -11.57 11.35 10.39
CA LEU A 71 -11.93 11.24 8.97
C LEU A 71 -12.86 12.36 8.47
N ASN A 72 -13.43 13.18 9.36
CA ASN A 72 -14.25 14.33 8.99
C ASN A 72 -13.43 15.63 8.90
N ILE A 73 -12.37 15.76 9.71
CA ILE A 73 -11.61 17.01 9.82
C ILE A 73 -10.27 16.94 9.07
N ARG A 74 -9.55 15.83 9.21
CA ARG A 74 -8.14 15.69 8.78
C ARG A 74 -7.94 15.59 7.26
N PRO A 75 -8.87 15.01 6.45
CA PRO A 75 -8.62 14.86 5.01
C PRO A 75 -8.39 16.17 4.28
N LYS A 76 -9.10 17.25 4.64
CA LYS A 76 -8.95 18.56 3.99
C LYS A 76 -7.52 19.12 4.16
N LYS A 77 -7.05 19.19 5.41
CA LYS A 77 -5.68 19.65 5.72
C LYS A 77 -4.60 18.74 5.13
N SER A 78 -4.86 17.45 5.02
CA SER A 78 -3.89 16.50 4.45
C SER A 78 -3.83 16.61 2.94
N ALA A 79 -4.98 16.79 2.28
CA ALA A 79 -5.06 17.01 0.84
C ALA A 79 -4.29 18.27 0.41
N GLU A 80 -4.39 19.37 1.15
CA GLU A 80 -3.61 20.60 0.90
C GLU A 80 -2.10 20.33 0.92
N LYS A 81 -1.62 19.50 1.86
CA LYS A 81 -0.21 19.10 1.93
C LYS A 81 0.19 18.21 0.75
N TYR A 82 -0.63 17.22 0.39
CA TYR A 82 -0.37 16.40 -0.78
C TYR A 82 -0.35 17.24 -2.06
N ALA A 83 -1.28 18.19 -2.20
CA ALA A 83 -1.34 19.11 -3.33
C ALA A 83 -0.07 19.97 -3.46
N SER A 84 0.52 20.39 -2.34
CA SER A 84 1.74 21.22 -2.34
C SER A 84 2.98 20.53 -2.93
N VAL A 85 3.00 19.20 -2.96
CA VAL A 85 4.11 18.40 -3.49
C VAL A 85 3.70 17.56 -4.70
N TRP A 86 2.48 17.74 -5.20
CA TRP A 86 1.96 16.95 -6.31
C TRP A 86 2.56 17.43 -7.64
N THR A 87 2.94 16.51 -8.50
CA THR A 87 3.45 16.82 -9.84
C THR A 87 2.45 16.39 -10.92
N GLU A 88 2.70 16.78 -12.17
CA GLU A 88 1.91 16.33 -13.32
C GLU A 88 1.96 14.80 -13.48
N ASP A 89 3.10 14.19 -13.15
CA ASP A 89 3.32 12.74 -13.16
C ASP A 89 2.67 12.02 -11.96
N GLY A 90 2.11 12.76 -10.99
CA GLY A 90 1.40 12.24 -9.83
C GLY A 90 2.14 12.41 -8.50
N SER A 91 1.98 11.43 -7.62
CA SER A 91 2.65 11.44 -6.30
C SER A 91 4.15 11.17 -6.47
N PRO A 92 5.05 12.04 -5.95
CA PRO A 92 6.48 11.82 -6.03
C PRO A 92 6.92 10.46 -5.47
N LEU A 93 6.24 9.96 -4.44
CA LEU A 93 6.53 8.65 -3.86
C LEU A 93 6.27 7.52 -4.86
N MET A 94 5.14 7.58 -5.57
CA MET A 94 4.78 6.57 -6.57
C MET A 94 5.69 6.63 -7.78
N VAL A 95 5.93 7.83 -8.32
CA VAL A 95 6.82 8.06 -9.47
C VAL A 95 8.21 7.49 -9.19
N ASN A 96 8.79 7.83 -8.04
CA ASN A 96 10.11 7.31 -7.66
C ASN A 96 10.10 5.79 -7.41
N SER A 97 9.02 5.24 -6.83
CA SER A 97 8.90 3.79 -6.61
C SER A 97 8.86 3.00 -7.93
N ILE A 98 8.17 3.55 -8.94
CA ILE A 98 8.14 2.96 -10.29
C ILE A 98 9.54 3.04 -10.93
N GLY A 99 10.21 4.18 -10.84
CA GLY A 99 11.59 4.31 -11.35
C GLY A 99 12.57 3.33 -10.69
N GLN A 100 12.44 3.12 -9.37
CA GLN A 100 13.23 2.12 -8.64
C GLN A 100 12.92 0.69 -9.10
N LEU A 101 11.63 0.35 -9.29
CA LEU A 101 11.20 -0.94 -9.81
C LEU A 101 11.81 -1.22 -11.19
N GLU A 102 11.72 -0.26 -12.10
CA GLU A 102 12.25 -0.39 -13.46
C GLU A 102 13.77 -0.52 -13.48
N GLY A 103 14.47 0.29 -12.68
CA GLY A 103 15.92 0.22 -12.53
C GLY A 103 16.37 -1.15 -12.00
N LEU A 104 15.73 -1.63 -10.93
CA LEU A 104 16.04 -2.93 -10.35
C LEU A 104 15.75 -4.08 -11.31
N LYS A 105 14.59 -4.04 -12.00
CA LYS A 105 14.22 -5.04 -12.99
C LYS A 105 15.25 -5.14 -14.11
N ARG A 106 15.73 -4.00 -14.61
CA ARG A 106 16.78 -3.96 -15.64
C ARG A 106 18.07 -4.61 -15.15
N LEU A 107 18.56 -4.23 -13.96
CA LEU A 107 19.79 -4.78 -13.39
C LEU A 107 19.71 -6.28 -13.15
N LEU A 108 18.57 -6.78 -12.64
CA LEU A 108 18.36 -8.22 -12.43
C LEU A 108 18.31 -9.00 -13.76
N MET A 109 17.72 -8.44 -14.81
CA MET A 109 17.70 -9.06 -16.13
C MET A 109 19.10 -9.12 -16.76
N GLU A 110 19.92 -8.08 -16.59
CA GLU A 110 21.30 -8.06 -17.07
C GLU A 110 22.18 -9.07 -16.31
N ALA A 111 22.03 -9.15 -14.98
CA ALA A 111 22.74 -10.13 -14.17
C ALA A 111 22.38 -11.57 -14.53
N ASN A 112 21.12 -11.85 -14.88
CA ASN A 112 20.65 -13.19 -15.24
C ASN A 112 20.97 -13.61 -16.68
N LYS A 113 21.54 -12.72 -17.50
CA LYS A 113 22.02 -13.04 -18.86
C LYS A 113 23.49 -13.47 -18.91
N LYS A 114 24.25 -13.22 -17.84
CA LYS A 114 25.64 -13.67 -17.70
C LYS A 114 25.67 -15.06 -17.08
#